data_AF-A0A0Q8NM10-F1
#
_entry.id   AF-A0A0Q8NM10-F1
#
_cell.length_a   1.000
_cell.length_b   1.000
_cell.length_c   1.000
_cell.angle_alpha   90.00
_cell.angle_beta   90.00
_cell.angle_gamma   90.00
#
_symmetry.space_group_name_H-M   'P 1'
#
loop_
_entity.id
_entity.type
_entity.pdbx_description
1 polymer ?
#
loop_
_entity_poly.entity_id
_entity_poly.type
_entity_poly.pdbx_seq_one_letter_code
_entity_poly.pdbx_strand_id
1 'polypeptide(L)'
;MACAQAVAAVLAEDPEIVAVVGPGTRSVLHEEGSLSASRDLGIPMGMRLLQQAGWTGPVRAYELDDDRDWPTNGEDGVHMAGWADRVGMLVLGNGPTHTGADGALHPDPRAEEINAGIAAALADGDVDGFFPDMDENLARELGVSGRSPWQLLDGADWDLTTHHLLYAETVDGVSCFVATWSL
;
A
#
# COMPACT_ATOMS: atom_id res chain seq x y z
N MET A 1 -8.80 9.59 -10.98
CA MET A 1 -7.75 9.79 -12.01
C MET A 1 -6.40 9.27 -11.54
N ALA A 2 -5.91 9.65 -10.35
CA ALA A 2 -4.60 9.21 -9.85
C ALA A 2 -4.41 7.68 -9.77
N CYS A 3 -5.35 6.91 -9.19
CA CYS A 3 -5.21 5.44 -9.12
C CYS A 3 -5.07 4.78 -10.51
N ALA A 4 -5.84 5.24 -11.50
CA ALA A 4 -5.77 4.71 -12.85
C ALA A 4 -4.44 5.05 -13.53
N GLN A 5 -3.89 6.24 -13.28
CA GLN A 5 -2.56 6.62 -13.74
C GLN A 5 -1.47 5.77 -13.08
N ALA A 6 -1.56 5.53 -11.77
CA ALA A 6 -0.59 4.70 -11.06
C ALA A 6 -0.58 3.26 -11.58
N VAL A 7 -1.76 2.67 -11.76
CA VAL A 7 -1.89 1.32 -12.32
C VAL A 7 -1.35 1.27 -13.75
N ALA A 8 -1.66 2.28 -14.57
CA ALA A 8 -1.12 2.36 -15.93
C ALA A 8 0.42 2.45 -15.94
N ALA A 9 1.03 3.17 -14.99
CA ALA A 9 2.48 3.23 -14.84
C ALA A 9 3.07 1.86 -14.49
N VAL A 10 2.50 1.15 -13.51
CA VAL A 10 2.93 -0.21 -13.14
C VAL A 10 2.84 -1.18 -14.33
N LEU A 11 1.75 -1.10 -15.11
CA LEU A 11 1.56 -1.98 -16.26
C LEU A 11 2.43 -1.60 -17.48
N ALA A 12 2.91 -0.34 -17.55
CA ALA A 12 3.78 0.12 -18.63
C ALA A 12 5.18 -0.51 -18.55
N GLU A 13 5.60 -0.96 -17.37
CA GLU A 13 6.84 -1.71 -17.14
C GLU A 13 6.78 -3.17 -17.63
N ASP A 14 5.67 -3.58 -18.27
CA ASP A 14 5.44 -4.92 -18.80
C ASP A 14 5.73 -6.03 -17.77
N PRO A 15 5.06 -6.00 -16.59
CA PRO A 15 5.30 -7.00 -15.55
C PRO A 15 4.87 -8.39 -16.02
N GLU A 16 5.57 -9.43 -15.56
CA GLU A 16 5.21 -10.83 -15.84
C GLU A 16 4.14 -11.35 -14.87
N ILE A 17 4.05 -10.71 -13.71
CA ILE A 17 3.06 -10.97 -12.67
C ILE A 17 2.77 -9.67 -11.93
N VAL A 18 1.51 -9.49 -11.49
CA VAL A 18 1.14 -8.40 -10.59
C VAL A 18 0.79 -8.93 -9.21
N ALA A 19 1.43 -8.38 -8.19
CA ALA A 19 1.05 -8.57 -6.80
C ALA A 19 0.06 -7.48 -6.37
N VAL A 20 -1.00 -7.86 -5.66
CA VAL A 20 -1.94 -6.93 -5.01
C VAL A 20 -1.81 -7.12 -3.51
N VAL A 21 -1.19 -6.16 -2.83
CA VAL A 21 -0.93 -6.21 -1.40
C VAL A 21 -1.90 -5.29 -0.66
N GLY A 22 -2.51 -5.77 0.42
CA GLY A 22 -3.40 -4.97 1.24
C GLY A 22 -3.42 -5.42 2.69
N PRO A 23 -3.99 -4.61 3.59
CA PRO A 23 -4.15 -5.00 4.98
C PRO A 23 -5.15 -6.14 5.14
N GLY A 24 -4.99 -6.93 6.19
CA GLY A 24 -5.88 -8.01 6.59
C GLY A 24 -5.66 -8.38 8.05
N THR A 25 -6.52 -9.25 8.59
CA THR A 25 -6.41 -9.71 10.00
C THR A 25 -5.48 -10.90 10.18
N ARG A 26 -4.75 -11.26 9.12
CA ARG A 26 -3.77 -12.35 9.06
C ARG A 26 -2.94 -12.18 7.80
N SER A 27 -1.73 -12.72 7.81
CA SER A 27 -0.90 -12.77 6.61
C SER A 27 -1.24 -13.99 5.77
N VAL A 28 -1.77 -13.79 4.56
CA VAL A 28 -2.16 -14.88 3.66
C VAL A 28 -2.02 -14.51 2.19
N LEU A 29 -1.31 -15.36 1.46
CA LEU A 29 -1.21 -15.29 0.00
C LEU A 29 -2.40 -16.03 -0.62
N HIS A 30 -3.16 -15.32 -1.43
CA HIS A 30 -4.28 -15.86 -2.19
C HIS A 30 -3.82 -16.23 -3.61
N GLU A 31 -4.02 -17.50 -3.97
CA GLU A 31 -3.91 -17.92 -5.36
C GLU A 31 -5.09 -17.42 -6.19
N GLU A 32 -4.89 -17.36 -7.50
CA GLU A 32 -5.84 -16.93 -8.51
C GLU A 32 -7.18 -17.67 -8.34
N GLY A 33 -8.26 -16.93 -8.01
CA GLY A 33 -9.59 -17.49 -7.76
C GLY A 33 -10.02 -17.66 -6.29
N SER A 34 -9.13 -17.42 -5.31
CA SER A 34 -9.42 -17.52 -3.86
C SER A 34 -9.80 -16.19 -3.18
N LEU A 35 -10.03 -15.14 -3.96
CA LEU A 35 -10.15 -13.75 -3.50
C LEU A 35 -11.49 -13.40 -2.83
N SER A 36 -12.41 -14.35 -2.70
CA SER A 36 -13.79 -14.09 -2.25
C SER A 36 -13.95 -13.83 -0.75
N ALA A 37 -12.86 -13.85 0.03
CA ALA A 37 -12.91 -13.81 1.50
C ALA A 37 -12.29 -12.55 2.14
N SER A 38 -11.72 -11.63 1.36
CA SER A 38 -11.10 -10.43 1.93
C SER A 38 -12.15 -9.49 2.53
N ARG A 39 -11.98 -9.13 3.81
CA ARG A 39 -12.88 -8.20 4.52
C ARG A 39 -12.46 -6.74 4.36
N ASP A 40 -11.22 -6.48 3.98
CA ASP A 40 -10.72 -5.15 3.68
C ASP A 40 -11.03 -4.78 2.22
N LEU A 41 -11.27 -3.49 1.94
CA LEU A 41 -11.55 -3.01 0.60
C LEU A 41 -10.29 -2.89 -0.28
N GLY A 42 -9.09 -2.97 0.29
CA GLY A 42 -7.81 -2.82 -0.41
C GLY A 42 -7.63 -3.82 -1.56
N ILE A 43 -7.65 -5.13 -1.27
CA ILE A 43 -7.47 -6.16 -2.31
C ILE A 43 -8.57 -6.10 -3.38
N PRO A 44 -9.88 -6.08 -3.03
CA PRO A 44 -10.94 -5.92 -4.03
C PRO A 44 -10.76 -4.67 -4.90
N MET A 45 -10.28 -3.54 -4.33
CA MET A 45 -10.00 -2.33 -5.09
C MET A 45 -8.84 -2.53 -6.06
N GLY A 46 -7.71 -3.10 -5.62
CA GLY A 46 -6.57 -3.40 -6.49
C GLY A 46 -6.94 -4.31 -7.66
N MET A 47 -7.69 -5.39 -7.39
CA MET A 47 -8.20 -6.28 -8.43
C MET A 47 -9.11 -5.58 -9.42
N ARG A 48 -10.01 -4.71 -8.94
CA ARG A 48 -10.89 -3.90 -9.79
C ARG A 48 -10.09 -2.96 -10.67
N LEU A 49 -9.07 -2.29 -10.13
CA LEU A 49 -8.22 -1.37 -10.88
C LEU A 49 -7.47 -2.09 -12.00
N LEU A 50 -6.92 -3.29 -11.74
CA LEU A 50 -6.28 -4.13 -12.76
C LEU A 50 -7.26 -4.54 -13.86
N GLN A 51 -8.48 -4.96 -13.48
CA GLN A 51 -9.52 -5.31 -14.43
C GLN A 51 -9.89 -4.10 -15.32
N GLN A 52 -10.01 -2.91 -14.72
CA GLN A 52 -10.31 -1.67 -15.45
C GLN A 52 -9.18 -1.24 -16.38
N ALA A 53 -7.92 -1.51 -16.01
CA ALA A 53 -6.75 -1.26 -16.83
C ALA A 53 -6.55 -2.32 -17.94
N GLY A 54 -7.32 -3.41 -17.94
CA GLY A 54 -7.26 -4.47 -18.95
C GLY A 54 -6.12 -5.47 -18.75
N TRP A 55 -5.57 -5.58 -17.54
CA TRP A 55 -4.57 -6.60 -17.22
C TRP A 55 -5.20 -8.01 -17.30
N THR A 56 -4.55 -8.92 -18.03
CA THR A 56 -5.00 -10.32 -18.20
C THR A 56 -3.93 -11.34 -17.84
N GLY A 57 -2.76 -10.90 -17.34
CA GLY A 57 -1.70 -11.80 -16.91
C GLY A 57 -1.91 -12.29 -15.47
N PRO A 58 -0.95 -13.06 -14.93
CA PRO A 58 -1.03 -13.63 -13.58
C PRO A 58 -1.19 -12.55 -12.51
N VAL A 59 -2.06 -12.82 -11.53
CA VAL A 59 -2.23 -11.99 -10.33
C VAL A 59 -2.19 -12.84 -9.07
N ARG A 60 -1.47 -12.36 -8.05
CA ARG A 60 -1.53 -12.91 -6.68
C ARG A 60 -1.88 -11.79 -5.73
N ALA A 61 -2.74 -12.07 -4.75
CA ALA A 61 -3.07 -11.09 -3.73
C ALA A 61 -2.51 -11.51 -2.37
N TYR A 62 -1.99 -10.55 -1.61
CA TYR A 62 -1.41 -10.79 -0.30
C TYR A 62 -2.09 -9.90 0.74
N GLU A 63 -2.78 -10.53 1.68
CA GLU A 63 -3.24 -9.86 2.91
C GLU A 63 -2.07 -9.84 3.88
N LEU A 64 -1.82 -8.68 4.48
CA LEU A 64 -0.84 -8.48 5.53
C LEU A 64 -1.52 -8.21 6.86
N ASP A 65 -1.10 -8.98 7.87
CA ASP A 65 -1.49 -8.74 9.26
C ASP A 65 -0.99 -7.37 9.74
N ASP A 66 -1.87 -6.59 10.37
CA ASP A 66 -1.57 -5.25 10.87
C ASP A 66 -0.67 -5.23 12.12
N ASP A 67 -0.60 -6.37 12.83
CA ASP A 67 0.22 -6.54 14.03
C ASP A 67 1.67 -6.99 13.74
N ARG A 68 2.06 -7.12 12.46
CA ARG A 68 3.43 -7.51 12.07
C ARG A 68 4.44 -6.39 12.24
N ASP A 69 5.69 -6.79 12.44
CA ASP A 69 6.83 -5.90 12.48
C ASP A 69 7.46 -5.70 11.09
N TRP A 70 8.21 -4.61 10.97
CA TRP A 70 8.88 -4.25 9.72
C TRP A 70 9.83 -5.33 9.21
N PRO A 71 10.74 -5.94 10.01
CA PRO A 71 11.68 -6.93 9.46
C PRO A 71 10.97 -8.08 8.73
N THR A 72 9.86 -8.58 9.27
CA THR A 72 9.12 -9.66 8.62
C THR A 72 8.34 -9.17 7.40
N ASN A 73 7.79 -7.94 7.43
CA ASN A 73 7.08 -7.35 6.28
C ASN A 73 8.04 -7.02 5.13
N GLY A 74 9.21 -6.47 5.44
CA GLY A 74 10.25 -6.14 4.48
C GLY A 74 10.86 -7.39 3.83
N GLU A 75 11.07 -8.46 4.59
CA GLU A 75 11.52 -9.76 4.04
C GLU A 75 10.51 -10.32 3.02
N ASP A 76 9.20 -10.20 3.29
CA ASP A 76 8.18 -10.56 2.32
C ASP A 76 8.24 -9.67 1.06
N GLY A 77 8.55 -8.39 1.22
CA GLY A 77 8.76 -7.44 0.11
C GLY A 77 9.89 -7.85 -0.81
N VAL A 78 11.05 -8.17 -0.23
CA VAL A 78 12.21 -8.71 -0.96
C VAL A 78 11.83 -10.00 -1.71
N HIS A 79 11.17 -10.93 -1.02
CA HIS A 79 10.74 -12.19 -1.62
C HIS A 79 9.76 -11.99 -2.77
N MET A 80 8.84 -11.03 -2.64
CA MET A 80 7.84 -10.72 -3.64
C MET A 80 8.44 -10.07 -4.88
N ALA A 81 9.39 -9.15 -4.70
CA ALA A 81 10.13 -8.53 -5.79
C ALA A 81 10.91 -9.58 -6.60
N GLY A 82 11.30 -10.70 -5.98
CA GLY A 82 11.96 -11.84 -6.62
C GLY A 82 11.03 -12.89 -7.26
N TRP A 83 9.71 -12.67 -7.37
CA TRP A 83 8.80 -13.66 -7.95
C TRP A 83 8.98 -13.90 -9.45
N ALA A 84 9.45 -12.91 -10.19
CA ALA A 84 9.72 -12.94 -11.62
C ALA A 84 10.78 -11.89 -11.99
N ASP A 85 11.25 -11.88 -13.25
CA ASP A 85 12.22 -10.87 -13.71
C ASP A 85 11.62 -9.46 -13.71
N ARG A 86 10.29 -9.33 -13.90
CA ARG A 86 9.54 -8.08 -13.77
C ARG A 86 8.27 -8.32 -12.95
N VAL A 87 8.23 -7.78 -11.74
CA VAL A 87 7.08 -7.86 -10.84
C VAL A 87 6.44 -6.48 -10.73
N GLY A 88 5.16 -6.38 -11.07
CA GLY A 88 4.36 -5.20 -10.77
C GLY A 88 3.73 -5.34 -9.39
N MET A 89 3.69 -4.26 -8.59
CA MET A 89 3.02 -4.29 -7.29
C MET A 89 1.98 -3.18 -7.20
N LEU A 90 0.79 -3.53 -6.73
CA LEU A 90 -0.19 -2.59 -6.22
C LEU A 90 -0.24 -2.76 -4.70
N VAL A 91 0.24 -1.76 -3.97
CA VAL A 91 0.24 -1.74 -2.50
C VAL A 91 -0.88 -0.82 -2.03
N LEU A 92 -1.85 -1.39 -1.31
CA LEU A 92 -3.08 -0.72 -0.88
C LEU A 92 -3.10 -0.61 0.64
N GLY A 93 -3.54 0.54 1.13
CA GLY A 93 -3.66 0.82 2.56
C GLY A 93 -4.16 2.24 2.78
N ASN A 94 -4.79 2.48 3.93
CA ASN A 94 -5.29 3.80 4.30
C ASN A 94 -4.32 4.52 5.24
N GLY A 95 -4.24 5.84 5.10
CA GLY A 95 -3.65 6.70 6.13
C GLY A 95 -4.61 6.92 7.31
N PRO A 96 -4.26 7.84 8.22
CA PRO A 96 -5.08 8.20 9.38
C PRO A 96 -6.54 8.54 9.02
N THR A 97 -7.44 8.13 9.93
CA THR A 97 -8.84 8.53 9.93
C THR A 97 -9.03 9.79 10.78
N HIS A 98 -9.66 10.82 10.22
CA HIS A 98 -9.91 12.13 10.83
C HIS A 98 -11.32 12.29 11.39
N THR A 99 -12.20 11.33 11.14
CA THR A 99 -13.57 11.33 11.65
C THR A 99 -13.72 10.37 12.82
N GLY A 100 -14.26 10.87 13.92
CA GLY A 100 -14.63 10.05 15.07
C GLY A 100 -15.79 9.11 14.75
N ALA A 101 -16.09 8.18 15.66
CA ALA A 101 -17.20 7.22 15.52
C ALA A 101 -18.60 7.90 15.42
N ASP A 102 -18.68 9.18 15.79
CA ASP A 102 -19.86 10.04 15.65
C ASP A 102 -19.96 10.74 14.28
N GLY A 103 -18.98 10.52 13.40
CA GLY A 103 -18.88 11.13 12.07
C GLY A 103 -18.40 12.59 12.11
N ALA A 104 -18.06 13.14 13.27
CA ALA A 104 -17.52 14.49 13.37
C ALA A 104 -16.01 14.49 13.11
N LEU A 105 -15.55 15.53 12.40
CA LEU A 105 -14.13 15.74 12.16
C LEU A 105 -13.45 16.15 13.47
N HIS A 106 -12.47 15.38 13.91
CA HIS A 106 -11.69 15.64 15.10
C HIS A 106 -10.22 15.79 14.70
N PRO A 107 -9.74 17.03 14.50
CA PRO A 107 -8.35 17.24 14.12
C PRO A 107 -7.43 16.77 15.26
N ASP A 108 -6.60 15.77 14.95
CA ASP A 108 -5.55 15.25 15.82
C ASP A 108 -4.19 15.64 15.23
N PRO A 109 -3.38 16.48 15.91
CA PRO A 109 -2.05 16.87 15.41
C PRO A 109 -1.15 15.68 15.07
N ARG A 110 -1.30 14.54 15.76
CA ARG A 110 -0.53 13.32 15.48
C ARG A 110 -0.90 12.72 14.12
N ALA A 111 -2.14 12.86 13.68
CA ALA A 111 -2.58 12.45 12.35
C ALA A 111 -1.99 13.34 11.26
N GLU A 112 -1.80 14.64 11.52
CA GLU A 112 -1.13 15.56 10.59
C GLU A 112 0.36 15.21 10.45
N GLU A 113 1.05 14.92 11.56
CA GLU A 113 2.45 14.50 11.55
C GLU A 113 2.66 13.19 10.80
N ILE A 114 1.84 12.17 11.08
CA ILE A 114 1.90 10.90 10.34
C ILE A 114 1.59 11.10 8.85
N ASN A 115 0.59 11.94 8.51
CA ASN A 115 0.29 12.23 7.11
C ASN A 115 1.46 12.87 6.37
N ALA A 116 2.15 13.81 7.01
CA ALA A 116 3.33 14.44 6.44
C ALA A 116 4.46 13.41 6.23
N GLY A 117 4.66 12.52 7.20
CA GLY A 117 5.63 11.43 7.10
C GLY A 117 5.31 10.45 5.96
N ILE A 118 4.06 9.98 5.86
CA ILE A 118 3.60 9.10 4.77
C ILE A 118 3.80 9.79 3.42
N ALA A 119 3.41 11.06 3.30
CA ALA A 119 3.55 11.81 2.06
C ALA A 119 5.02 11.97 1.64
N ALA A 120 5.92 12.26 2.60
CA ALA A 120 7.34 12.38 2.34
C ALA A 120 7.93 11.05 1.87
N ALA A 121 7.72 9.98 2.65
CA ALA A 121 8.20 8.64 2.32
C ALA A 121 7.72 8.16 0.94
N LEU A 122 6.44 8.32 0.64
CA LEU A 122 5.89 7.96 -0.68
C LEU A 122 6.46 8.80 -1.83
N ALA A 123 6.92 10.02 -1.56
CA ALA A 123 7.45 10.93 -2.57
C ALA A 123 8.93 10.72 -2.85
N ASP A 124 9.71 10.20 -1.90
CA ASP A 124 11.16 10.07 -2.02
C ASP A 124 11.70 8.64 -1.97
N GLY A 125 10.86 7.64 -1.72
CA GLY A 125 11.31 6.25 -1.59
C GLY A 125 11.66 5.88 -0.16
N ASP A 126 11.04 6.52 0.81
CA ASP A 126 11.25 6.31 2.24
C ASP A 126 12.73 6.43 2.68
N VAL A 127 13.46 7.40 2.11
CA VAL A 127 14.91 7.55 2.32
C VAL A 127 15.28 7.82 3.78
N ASP A 128 14.34 8.37 4.55
CA ASP A 128 14.51 8.68 5.96
C ASP A 128 14.07 7.52 6.88
N GLY A 129 13.56 6.41 6.33
CA GLY A 129 13.17 5.20 7.08
C GLY A 129 11.90 5.37 7.91
N PHE A 130 10.93 6.13 7.43
CA PHE A 130 9.68 6.41 8.12
C PHE A 130 8.77 5.17 8.25
N PHE A 131 8.64 4.32 7.23
CA PHE A 131 7.82 3.10 7.32
C PHE A 131 8.38 2.05 8.29
N PRO A 132 9.69 1.73 8.29
CA PRO A 132 10.29 0.88 9.31
C PRO A 132 10.00 1.32 10.74
N ASP A 133 10.07 2.63 10.99
CA ASP A 133 9.97 3.22 12.33
C ASP A 133 8.55 3.66 12.71
N MET A 134 7.54 3.41 11.85
CA MET A 134 6.15 3.78 12.14
C MET A 134 5.61 3.02 13.37
N ASP A 135 5.31 3.78 14.43
CA ASP A 135 4.79 3.25 15.70
C ASP A 135 3.46 2.51 15.51
N GLU A 136 3.47 1.24 15.88
CA GLU A 136 2.32 0.33 15.74
C GLU A 136 1.10 0.78 16.55
N ASN A 137 1.31 1.26 17.78
CA ASN A 137 0.22 1.64 18.66
C ASN A 137 -0.46 2.91 18.17
N LEU A 138 0.33 3.88 17.72
CA LEU A 138 -0.17 5.13 17.15
C LEU A 138 -0.85 4.88 15.81
N ALA A 139 -0.29 4.04 14.95
CA ALA A 139 -0.92 3.61 13.70
C ALA A 139 -2.29 2.98 13.97
N ARG A 140 -2.38 2.09 14.96
CA ARG A 140 -3.64 1.47 15.39
C ARG A 140 -4.63 2.49 15.97
N GLU A 141 -4.17 3.41 16.81
CA GLU A 141 -4.99 4.47 17.42
C GLU A 141 -5.63 5.37 16.35
N LEU A 142 -4.88 5.68 15.29
CA LEU A 142 -5.31 6.56 14.20
C LEU A 142 -5.96 5.81 13.02
N GLY A 143 -6.06 4.47 13.08
CA GLY A 143 -6.66 3.65 12.02
C GLY A 143 -5.85 3.58 10.72
N VAL A 144 -4.51 3.65 10.80
CA VAL A 144 -3.59 3.59 9.67
C VAL A 144 -3.41 2.15 9.22
N SER A 145 -4.28 1.66 8.32
CA SER A 145 -4.17 0.29 7.80
C SER A 145 -3.04 0.12 6.78
N GLY A 146 -2.43 1.21 6.28
CA GLY A 146 -1.32 1.14 5.33
C GLY A 146 0.03 0.77 5.93
N ARG A 147 0.19 0.72 7.26
CA ARG A 147 1.48 0.46 7.92
C ARG A 147 2.18 -0.79 7.39
N SER A 148 1.59 -1.98 7.56
CA SER A 148 2.22 -3.24 7.12
C SER A 148 2.43 -3.29 5.60
N PRO A 149 1.45 -2.89 4.75
CA PRO A 149 1.67 -2.79 3.31
C PRO A 149 2.84 -1.88 2.90
N TRP A 150 3.02 -0.72 3.53
CA TRP A 150 4.12 0.20 3.22
C TRP A 150 5.48 -0.31 3.72
N GLN A 151 5.51 -1.03 4.85
CA GLN A 151 6.74 -1.72 5.29
C GLN A 151 7.17 -2.83 4.32
N LEU A 152 6.21 -3.52 3.70
CA LEU A 152 6.51 -4.46 2.61
C LEU A 152 7.05 -3.73 1.38
N LEU A 153 6.44 -2.59 1.01
CA LEU A 153 6.90 -1.77 -0.12
C LEU A 153 8.35 -1.30 0.08
N ASP A 154 8.70 -0.82 1.28
CA ASP A 154 10.05 -0.41 1.65
C ASP A 154 11.08 -1.55 1.43
N GLY A 155 10.75 -2.78 1.86
CA GLY A 155 11.61 -3.94 1.59
C GLY A 155 11.71 -4.33 0.11
N ALA A 156 10.73 -3.97 -0.71
CA ALA A 156 10.70 -4.25 -2.14
C ALA A 156 11.43 -3.20 -3.01
N ASP A 157 11.81 -2.04 -2.44
CA ASP A 157 12.28 -0.85 -3.17
C ASP A 157 13.75 -0.89 -3.63
N TRP A 158 14.49 -1.95 -3.32
CA TRP A 158 15.96 -1.97 -3.36
C TRP A 158 16.64 -1.53 -4.68
N ASP A 159 15.93 -1.57 -5.81
CA ASP A 159 16.42 -1.15 -7.13
C ASP A 159 15.64 0.03 -7.76
N LEU A 160 14.54 0.49 -7.16
CA LEU A 160 13.72 1.55 -7.76
C LEU A 160 14.38 2.92 -7.54
N THR A 161 14.37 3.77 -8.58
CA THR A 161 15.09 5.06 -8.56
C THR A 161 14.19 6.27 -8.80
N THR A 162 12.96 6.03 -9.22
CA THR A 162 11.98 7.08 -9.52
C THR A 162 10.78 6.94 -8.58
N HIS A 163 10.54 7.99 -7.79
CA HIS A 163 9.45 8.04 -6.81
C HIS A 163 8.59 9.27 -7.06
N HIS A 164 7.28 9.07 -7.19
CA HIS A 164 6.34 10.13 -7.48
C HIS A 164 5.07 10.00 -6.65
N LEU A 165 4.81 10.97 -5.77
CA LEU A 165 3.52 11.17 -5.14
C LEU A 165 2.57 11.87 -6.11
N LEU A 166 1.55 11.16 -6.57
CA LEU A 166 0.56 11.64 -7.55
C LEU A 166 -0.65 12.30 -6.89
N TYR A 167 -0.97 11.92 -5.65
CA TYR A 167 -2.13 12.41 -4.91
C TYR A 167 -1.93 12.27 -3.40
N ALA A 168 -2.34 13.28 -2.64
CA ALA A 168 -2.36 13.28 -1.18
C ALA A 168 -3.42 14.26 -0.66
N GLU A 169 -4.58 13.75 -0.25
CA GLU A 169 -5.67 14.54 0.34
C GLU A 169 -6.53 13.68 1.28
N THR A 170 -7.41 14.30 2.04
CA THR A 170 -8.42 13.61 2.85
C THR A 170 -9.71 13.40 2.05
N VAL A 171 -10.16 12.16 1.90
CA VAL A 171 -11.41 11.77 1.22
C VAL A 171 -12.32 11.07 2.21
N ASP A 172 -13.54 11.57 2.39
CA ASP A 172 -14.53 11.02 3.32
C ASP A 172 -13.98 10.78 4.75
N GLY A 173 -13.10 11.68 5.20
CA GLY A 173 -12.49 11.60 6.53
C GLY A 173 -11.27 10.69 6.63
N VAL A 174 -10.81 10.06 5.55
CA VAL A 174 -9.62 9.20 5.53
C VAL A 174 -8.53 9.83 4.67
N SER A 175 -7.29 9.76 5.16
CA SER A 175 -6.14 10.25 4.39
C SER A 175 -5.82 9.29 3.24
N CYS A 176 -5.86 9.78 2.01
CA CYS A 176 -5.68 9.02 0.80
C CYS A 176 -4.43 9.48 0.05
N PHE A 177 -3.57 8.51 -0.28
CA PHE A 177 -2.33 8.73 -1.01
C PHE A 177 -2.29 7.85 -2.26
N VAL A 178 -1.71 8.36 -3.34
CA VAL A 178 -1.39 7.57 -4.53
C VAL A 178 0.01 7.94 -4.97
N ALA A 179 0.88 6.95 -5.09
CA ALA A 179 2.25 7.11 -5.54
C ALA A 179 2.64 6.03 -6.56
N THR A 180 3.72 6.27 -7.28
CA THR A 180 4.36 5.30 -8.18
C THR A 180 5.85 5.27 -7.94
N TRP A 181 6.39 4.07 -7.74
CA TRP A 181 7.81 3.80 -7.62
C TRP A 181 8.23 2.92 -8.82
N SER A 182 9.32 3.28 -9.51
CA SER A 182 9.80 2.55 -10.69
C SER A 182 11.31 2.63 -10.83
N LEU A 183 11.86 1.76 -11.68
CA LEU A 183 13.25 1.85 -12.15
C LEU A 183 13.51 3.19 -12.85
#